data_AF-A0A1A8DIK5-F1
#
_entry.id   AF-A0A1A8DIK5-F1
#
_cell.length_a   1.000
_cell.length_b   1.000
_cell.length_c   1.000
_cell.angle_alpha   90.00
_cell.angle_beta   90.00
_cell.angle_gamma   90.00
#
_symmetry.space_group_name_H-M   'P 1'
#
loop_
_entity.id
_entity.type
_entity.pdbx_description
1 polymer ?
#
loop_
_entity_poly.entity_id
_entity_poly.type
_entity_poly.pdbx_seq_one_letter_code
_entity_poly.pdbx_strand_id
1 'polypeptide(L)'
;ELYFLLFMCIYQCSQTCGAGVMERKVECVTSKEQPSKHCRPSERPKSRAACQDRQCQLLTSCREVQMRQGVRMDGEFYLKVKSRILQIYCAEMQTDSPKEYVTLRSGQTDNYSE
;
A
#
# COMPACT_ATOMS: atom_id res chain seq x y z
N GLU A 1 -33.40 26.84 -0.24
CA GLU A 1 -32.79 25.59 0.26
C GLU A 1 -31.57 25.19 -0.56
N LEU A 2 -30.43 24.98 0.11
CA LEU A 2 -29.16 24.50 -0.46
C LEU A 2 -28.76 23.22 0.30
N TYR A 3 -28.14 22.26 -0.38
CA TYR A 3 -27.66 21.03 0.26
C TYR A 3 -26.45 20.44 -0.48
N PHE A 4 -25.75 19.50 0.16
CA PHE A 4 -24.62 18.81 -0.44
C PHE A 4 -25.07 17.51 -1.12
N LEU A 5 -24.88 17.43 -2.44
CA LEU A 5 -24.98 16.17 -3.16
C LEU A 5 -23.66 15.41 -3.08
N LEU A 6 -23.81 14.15 -2.69
CA LEU A 6 -22.76 13.15 -2.69
C LEU A 6 -22.88 12.34 -3.96
N PHE A 7 -22.05 12.68 -4.94
CA PHE A 7 -21.95 11.89 -6.14
C PHE A 7 -21.32 10.55 -5.75
N MET A 8 -22.17 9.52 -5.67
CA MET A 8 -21.77 8.13 -5.46
C MET A 8 -21.03 7.65 -6.70
N CYS A 9 -19.77 8.05 -6.83
CA CYS A 9 -18.85 7.50 -7.81
C CYS A 9 -17.98 6.46 -7.10
N ILE A 10 -18.43 5.20 -7.19
CA ILE A 10 -17.69 3.94 -7.05
C ILE A 10 -16.82 3.80 -5.78
N TYR A 11 -17.09 2.75 -5.00
CA TYR A 11 -16.29 2.24 -3.86
C TYR A 11 -14.86 1.78 -4.25
N GLN A 12 -14.20 2.40 -5.24
CA GLN A 12 -12.82 2.07 -5.59
C GLN A 12 -11.89 2.57 -4.50
N CYS A 13 -11.25 1.64 -3.82
CA CYS A 13 -10.20 1.95 -2.88
C CYS A 13 -8.95 2.40 -3.63
N SER A 14 -8.21 3.38 -3.11
CA SER A 14 -6.93 3.82 -3.70
C SER A 14 -5.86 2.72 -3.76
N GLN A 15 -6.07 1.63 -3.04
CA GLN A 15 -5.21 0.46 -3.02
C GLN A 15 -6.02 -0.77 -3.43
N THR A 16 -5.36 -1.72 -4.12
CA THR A 16 -5.95 -3.01 -4.50
C THR A 16 -5.69 -4.11 -3.47
N CYS A 17 -4.99 -3.79 -2.39
CA CYS A 17 -4.82 -4.61 -1.19
C CYS A 17 -4.51 -3.71 0.00
N GLY A 18 -4.77 -4.18 1.22
CA GLY A 18 -4.46 -3.44 2.44
C GLY A 18 -5.38 -2.24 2.66
N ALA A 19 -4.90 -1.31 3.47
CA ALA A 19 -5.62 -0.09 3.82
C ALA A 19 -5.42 0.99 2.76
N GLY A 20 -6.49 1.68 2.39
CA GLY A 20 -6.47 2.79 1.43
C GLY A 20 -7.51 3.85 1.75
N VAL A 21 -7.73 4.73 0.77
CA VAL A 21 -8.70 5.83 0.85
C VAL A 21 -9.60 5.78 -0.37
N MET A 22 -10.90 5.99 -0.17
CA MET A 22 -11.84 6.27 -1.25
C MET A 22 -12.18 7.75 -1.25
N GLU A 23 -12.31 8.32 -2.45
CA GLU A 23 -12.65 9.73 -2.66
C GLU A 23 -13.98 9.86 -3.40
N ARG A 24 -14.81 10.81 -2.96
CA ARG A 24 -16.12 11.10 -3.56
C ARG A 24 -16.29 12.59 -3.81
N LYS A 25 -16.91 12.93 -4.95
CA LYS A 25 -17.24 14.33 -5.27
C LYS A 25 -18.41 14.77 -4.38
N VAL A 26 -18.17 15.85 -3.63
CA VAL A 26 -19.18 16.52 -2.80
C VAL A 26 -19.41 17.90 -3.39
N GLU A 27 -20.61 18.12 -3.94
CA GLU A 27 -20.99 19.36 -4.59
C GLU A 27 -22.12 20.03 -3.81
N CYS A 28 -21.99 21.33 -3.57
CA CYS A 28 -23.07 22.12 -3.04
C CYS A 28 -24.02 22.46 -4.17
N VAL A 29 -25.32 22.24 -3.98
CA VAL A 29 -26.33 22.50 -5.01
C VAL A 29 -27.55 23.21 -4.45
N THR A 30 -28.33 23.82 -5.34
CA THR A 30 -29.67 24.35 -5.05
C THR A 30 -30.73 23.25 -5.05
N SER A 31 -31.97 23.59 -4.68
CA SER A 31 -33.13 22.70 -4.83
C SER A 31 -33.39 22.22 -6.27
N LYS A 32 -32.81 22.90 -7.27
CA LYS A 32 -32.85 22.50 -8.68
C LYS A 32 -31.57 21.76 -9.13
N GLU A 33 -30.78 21.25 -8.18
CA GLU A 33 -29.53 20.51 -8.40
C GLU A 33 -28.43 21.29 -9.14
N GLN A 34 -28.53 22.63 -9.17
CA GLN A 34 -27.53 23.47 -9.81
C GLN A 34 -26.36 23.76 -8.85
N PRO A 35 -25.09 23.71 -9.32
CA PRO A 35 -23.93 24.00 -8.50
C PRO A 35 -24.01 25.38 -7.83
N SER A 36 -23.61 25.43 -6.56
CA SER A 36 -23.57 26.64 -5.75
C SER A 36 -22.33 26.64 -4.86
N LYS A 37 -21.93 27.83 -4.39
CA LYS A 37 -20.84 28.02 -3.41
C LYS A 37 -21.35 28.51 -2.05
N HIS A 38 -22.67 28.62 -1.89
CA HIS A 38 -23.30 29.27 -0.74
C HIS A 38 -23.65 28.31 0.40
N CYS A 39 -23.37 27.00 0.26
CA CYS A 39 -23.54 26.06 1.38
C CYS A 39 -22.54 26.37 2.50
N ARG A 40 -22.93 26.10 3.74
CA ARG A 40 -22.05 26.27 4.90
C ARG A 40 -20.91 25.25 4.86
N PRO A 41 -19.63 25.68 4.92
CA PRO A 41 -18.49 24.76 4.89
C PRO A 41 -18.50 23.75 6.06
N SER A 42 -19.02 24.14 7.22
CA SER A 42 -19.14 23.28 8.41
C SER A 42 -20.08 22.09 8.21
N GLU A 43 -21.03 22.19 7.29
CA GLU A 43 -22.01 21.15 6.97
C GLU A 43 -21.52 20.26 5.81
N ARG A 44 -20.36 20.55 5.22
CA ARG A 44 -19.82 19.79 4.08
C ARG A 44 -19.45 18.37 4.51
N PRO A 45 -20.07 17.33 3.92
CA PRO A 45 -19.69 15.95 4.20
C PRO A 45 -18.23 15.68 3.83
N LYS A 46 -17.59 14.75 4.57
CA LYS A 46 -16.22 14.30 4.24
C LYS A 46 -16.20 13.73 2.81
N SER A 47 -15.29 14.24 1.99
CA SER A 47 -15.05 13.73 0.62
C SER A 47 -14.13 12.51 0.58
N ARG A 48 -13.46 12.19 1.70
CA ARG A 48 -12.54 11.06 1.82
C ARG A 48 -12.98 10.14 2.95
N ALA A 49 -12.85 8.84 2.73
CA ALA A 49 -13.12 7.82 3.74
C ALA A 49 -12.10 6.69 3.64
N ALA A 50 -11.77 6.05 4.77
CA ALA A 50 -10.91 4.89 4.77
C ALA A 50 -11.61 3.70 4.10
N CYS A 51 -10.83 2.87 3.41
CA CYS A 51 -11.26 1.60 2.85
C CYS A 51 -10.21 0.53 3.13
N GLN A 52 -10.64 -0.73 3.13
CA GLN A 52 -9.80 -1.89 3.32
C GLN A 52 -10.18 -2.93 2.26
N ASP A 53 -9.23 -3.27 1.39
CA ASP A 53 -9.38 -4.37 0.44
C ASP A 53 -8.75 -5.65 1.05
N ARG A 54 -8.55 -6.69 0.25
CA ARG A 54 -7.85 -7.93 0.62
C ARG A 54 -6.49 -7.65 1.25
N GLN A 55 -6.04 -8.52 2.15
CA GLN A 55 -4.73 -8.37 2.75
C GLN A 55 -3.62 -8.42 1.69
N CYS A 56 -2.64 -7.52 1.76
CA CYS A 56 -1.50 -7.56 0.85
C CYS A 56 -0.68 -8.82 1.10
N GLN A 57 -0.43 -9.58 0.03
CA GLN A 57 0.44 -10.74 0.08
C GLN A 57 1.89 -10.24 0.20
N LEU A 58 2.50 -10.52 1.35
CA LEU A 58 3.93 -10.30 1.55
C LEU A 58 4.72 -11.37 0.80
N LEU A 59 5.84 -10.97 0.22
CA LEU A 59 6.74 -11.87 -0.49
C LEU A 59 7.44 -12.78 0.52
N THR A 60 7.54 -14.05 0.18
CA THR A 60 8.06 -15.10 1.07
C THR A 60 9.40 -15.66 0.60
N SER A 61 9.82 -15.36 -0.63
CA SER A 61 11.07 -15.83 -1.24
C SER A 61 11.63 -14.80 -2.24
N CYS A 62 12.93 -14.88 -2.52
CA CYS A 62 13.58 -14.09 -3.56
C CYS A 62 13.02 -14.41 -4.95
N ARG A 63 12.56 -15.65 -5.17
CA ARG A 63 11.85 -16.01 -6.41
C ARG A 63 10.53 -15.26 -6.54
N GLU A 64 9.78 -15.04 -5.46
CA GLU A 64 8.56 -14.22 -5.52
C GLU A 64 8.87 -12.74 -5.78
N VAL A 65 9.94 -12.20 -5.20
CA VAL A 65 10.44 -10.85 -5.52
C VAL A 65 10.73 -10.74 -7.01
N GLN A 66 11.46 -11.72 -7.55
CA GLN A 66 11.82 -11.78 -8.95
C GLN A 66 10.59 -11.79 -9.87
N MET A 67 9.61 -12.67 -9.59
CA MET A 67 8.45 -12.87 -10.46
C MET A 67 7.38 -11.79 -10.32
N ARG A 68 7.16 -11.27 -9.10
CA ARG A 68 6.06 -10.33 -8.83
C ARG A 68 6.48 -8.87 -8.90
N GLN A 69 7.72 -8.55 -8.57
CA GLN A 69 8.26 -7.18 -8.63
C GLN A 69 9.17 -6.96 -9.84
N GLY A 70 9.50 -8.00 -10.61
CA GLY A 70 10.34 -7.89 -11.81
C GLY A 70 11.80 -7.60 -11.50
N VAL A 71 12.24 -7.82 -10.26
CA VAL A 71 13.61 -7.55 -9.81
C VAL A 71 14.55 -8.65 -10.32
N ARG A 72 15.64 -8.27 -10.97
CA ARG A 72 16.70 -9.19 -11.45
C ARG A 72 18.08 -8.93 -10.84
N MET A 73 18.18 -7.92 -10.00
CA MET A 73 19.44 -7.50 -9.39
C MET A 73 19.52 -8.05 -7.97
N ASP A 74 20.73 -8.47 -7.60
CA ASP A 74 21.05 -8.89 -6.24
C ASP A 74 20.87 -7.72 -5.27
N GLY A 75 20.44 -8.00 -4.04
CA GLY A 75 20.14 -6.96 -3.06
C GLY A 75 19.35 -7.46 -1.86
N GLU A 76 19.05 -6.56 -0.93
CA GLU A 76 18.31 -6.89 0.29
C GLU A 76 16.82 -6.59 0.16
N PHE A 77 15.99 -7.54 0.58
CA PHE A 77 14.53 -7.45 0.51
C PHE A 77 13.89 -7.88 1.83
N TYR A 78 12.75 -7.28 2.15
CA TYR A 78 11.95 -7.67 3.31
C TYR A 78 11.04 -8.83 2.95
N LEU A 79 11.37 -10.02 3.45
CA LEU A 79 10.61 -11.23 3.22
C LEU A 79 9.90 -11.67 4.49
N LYS A 80 8.71 -12.25 4.32
CA LYS A 80 7.96 -12.87 5.42
C LYS A 80 8.45 -14.31 5.62
N VAL A 81 9.13 -14.56 6.73
CA VAL A 81 9.56 -15.89 7.18
C VAL A 81 8.73 -16.27 8.41
N LYS A 82 7.79 -17.21 8.24
CA LYS A 82 6.78 -17.57 9.25
C LYS A 82 5.97 -16.34 9.68
N SER A 83 6.04 -15.95 10.95
CA SER A 83 5.35 -14.77 11.52
C SER A 83 6.25 -13.55 11.66
N ARG A 84 7.46 -13.58 11.09
CA ARG A 84 8.45 -12.49 11.18
C ARG A 84 8.74 -11.93 9.79
N ILE A 85 9.03 -10.64 9.75
CA ILE A 85 9.53 -9.96 8.55
C ILE A 85 11.03 -9.78 8.77
N LEU A 86 11.84 -10.38 7.90
CA LEU A 86 13.30 -10.35 7.96
C LEU A 86 13.86 -9.66 6.72
N GLN A 87 15.00 -9.00 6.88
CA GLN A 87 15.81 -8.52 5.77
C GLN A 87 16.67 -9.69 5.28
N ILE A 88 16.45 -10.10 4.04
CA ILE A 88 17.10 -11.23 3.39
C ILE A 88 17.87 -10.70 2.19
N TYR A 89 19.14 -11.07 2.08
CA TYR A 89 19.92 -10.81 0.88
C TYR A 89 19.59 -11.86 -0.18
N CYS A 90 19.09 -11.39 -1.33
CA CYS A 90 18.85 -12.17 -2.52
C CYS A 90 20.07 -12.09 -3.44
N ALA A 91 20.66 -13.23 -3.79
CA ALA A 91 21.74 -13.33 -4.76
C ALA A 91 21.33 -14.16 -5.97
N GLU A 92 22.07 -14.03 -7.07
CA GLU A 92 21.78 -14.74 -8.33
C GLU A 92 20.36 -14.45 -8.86
N MET A 93 19.86 -13.22 -8.64
CA MET A 93 18.51 -12.77 -9.03
C MET A 93 18.27 -12.73 -10.53
N GLN A 94 19.32 -12.83 -11.34
CA GLN A 94 19.28 -13.01 -12.79
C GLN A 94 18.94 -14.44 -13.23
N THR A 95 19.05 -15.42 -12.32
CA THR A 95 18.84 -16.85 -12.62
C THR A 95 17.42 -17.30 -12.27
N ASP A 96 17.01 -18.49 -12.72
CA ASP A 96 15.75 -19.10 -12.28
C ASP A 96 15.77 -19.59 -10.82
N SER A 97 16.94 -19.61 -10.16
CA SER A 97 17.08 -20.13 -8.80
C SER A 97 17.84 -19.15 -7.92
N PRO A 98 17.24 -17.99 -7.58
CA PRO A 98 17.89 -17.02 -6.71
C PRO A 98 18.18 -17.64 -5.33
N LYS A 99 19.31 -17.27 -4.75
CA LYS A 99 19.75 -17.72 -3.43
C LYS A 99 19.36 -16.72 -2.35
N GLU A 100 19.03 -17.24 -1.18
CA GLU A 100 18.50 -16.48 -0.05
C GLU A 100 19.43 -16.59 1.15
N TYR A 101 19.90 -15.45 1.66
CA TYR A 101 20.80 -15.40 2.82
C TYR A 101 20.19 -14.51 3.90
N VAL A 102 20.11 -15.02 5.13
CA VAL A 102 19.67 -14.21 6.27
C VAL A 102 20.76 -13.19 6.57
N THR A 103 20.43 -11.90 6.44
CA THR A 103 21.32 -10.84 6.91
C THR A 103 21.25 -10.81 8.43
N LEU A 104 22.32 -11.24 9.10
CA LEU A 104 22.47 -11.00 10.53
C LEU A 104 22.58 -9.48 10.71
N ARG A 105 21.70 -8.90 11.54
CA ARG A 105 21.89 -7.50 11.95
C ARG A 105 23.24 -7.44 12.64
N SER A 106 24.24 -6.85 11.99
CA SER A 106 25.48 -6.46 12.64
C SER A 106 25.13 -5.37 13.65
N GLY A 107 24.67 -5.79 14.84
CA GLY A 107 24.90 -5.00 16.04
C GLY A 107 26.40 -4.88 16.18
N GLN A 108 26.92 -3.71 15.84
CA GLN A 108 28.10 -3.09 16.44
C GLN A 108 28.85 -4.03 17.43
N THR A 109 30.03 -4.53 17.03
CA THR A 109 31.07 -5.20 17.85
C THR A 109 31.13 -6.72 18.05
N ASP A 110 30.49 -7.55 17.22
CA ASP A 110 30.79 -8.99 17.32
C ASP A 110 31.84 -9.46 16.30
N ASN A 111 33.12 -9.27 16.68
CA ASN A 111 34.24 -10.00 16.10
C ASN A 111 34.07 -11.49 16.42
N TYR A 112 33.48 -12.27 15.51
CA TYR A 112 33.51 -13.72 15.59
C TYR A 112 34.66 -14.27 14.76
N SER A 113 35.89 -14.16 15.29
CA SER A 113 37.05 -15.01 14.94
C SER A 113 38.16 -14.77 15.97
N GLU A 114 38.33 -15.71 16.90
CA GLU A 114 39.62 -16.03 17.52
C GLU A 114 40.05 -17.41 17.00
#